data_AF-A0A6H1ZYE4-F1
#
_entry.id   AF-A0A6H1ZYE4-F1
#
_cell.length_a   1.000
_cell.length_b   1.000
_cell.length_c   1.000
_cell.angle_alpha   90.00
_cell.angle_beta   90.00
_cell.angle_gamma   90.00
#
_symmetry.space_group_name_H-M   'P 1'
#
loop_
_entity.id
_entity.type
_entity.pdbx_description
1 polymer ?
#
loop_
_entity_poly.entity_id
_entity_poly.type
_entity_poly.pdbx_seq_one_letter_code
_entity_poly.pdbx_strand_id
1 'polypeptide(L)'
;MSHKEFEIHLTPTNKVAATVTSKGTHFEPKLKLAPQIITSSIPLPHYNRFPGPKRHDLTGKGIGRLTVIGYSKKGNSGMGQWVVRCDCGNYEVMKSRTIKNPKNTRTACRICMKTMWIIKKGKEQEDDA
;
A
#
# COMPACT_ATOMS: atom_id res chain seq x y z
N MET A 1 24.89 39.26 -24.05
CA MET A 1 24.09 39.65 -22.87
C MET A 1 24.11 38.48 -21.90
N SER A 2 24.89 38.62 -20.83
CA SER A 2 25.08 37.59 -19.81
C SER A 2 23.81 37.52 -18.96
N HIS A 3 23.06 36.42 -19.10
CA HIS A 3 22.07 36.06 -18.10
C HIS A 3 22.86 35.61 -16.86
N LYS A 4 23.00 36.51 -15.87
CA LYS A 4 23.37 36.10 -14.53
C LYS A 4 22.22 35.24 -14.01
N GLU A 5 22.43 33.92 -14.02
CA GLU A 5 21.57 32.98 -13.31
C GLU A 5 21.29 33.51 -11.92
N PHE A 6 20.01 33.62 -11.58
CA PHE A 6 19.54 33.84 -10.23
C PHE A 6 19.93 32.61 -9.42
N GLU A 7 21.15 32.63 -8.87
CA GLU A 7 21.55 31.71 -7.83
C GLU A 7 20.83 32.14 -6.55
N ILE A 8 19.56 31.73 -6.44
CA ILE A 8 18.81 31.84 -5.19
C ILE A 8 19.56 30.92 -4.22
N HIS A 9 20.39 31.50 -3.35
CA HIS A 9 21.02 30.77 -2.26
C HIS A 9 19.93 29.91 -1.61
N LEU A 10 20.02 28.57 -1.75
CA LEU A 10 19.15 27.60 -1.08
C LEU A 10 19.45 27.55 0.43
N THR A 11 19.77 28.70 1.02
CA THR A 11 19.95 28.86 2.45
C THR A 11 18.56 29.10 3.05
N PRO A 12 18.19 28.32 4.07
CA PRO A 12 16.89 28.46 4.69
C PRO A 12 16.74 29.84 5.32
N THR A 13 15.66 30.55 4.96
CA THR A 13 15.40 31.94 5.40
C THR A 13 14.92 32.04 6.85
N ASN A 14 14.54 30.92 7.48
CA ASN A 14 14.16 30.85 8.88
C ASN A 14 14.36 29.43 9.45
N LYS A 15 14.16 29.27 10.76
CA LYS A 15 14.31 27.98 11.47
C LYS A 15 13.40 26.88 10.91
N VAL A 16 12.20 27.21 10.45
CA VAL A 16 11.27 26.25 9.87
C VAL A 16 11.81 25.74 8.53
N ALA A 17 12.20 26.64 7.63
CA ALA A 17 12.86 26.29 6.38
C ALA A 17 14.13 25.46 6.65
N ALA A 18 14.92 25.82 7.66
CA ALA A 18 16.16 25.13 7.99
C ALA A 18 15.90 23.70 8.48
N THR A 19 14.81 23.49 9.20
CA THR A 19 14.40 22.17 9.66
C THR A 19 13.90 21.32 8.50
N VAL A 20 13.12 21.88 7.58
CA VAL A 20 12.60 21.18 6.39
C VAL A 20 13.71 20.81 5.41
N THR A 21 14.70 21.70 5.22
CA THR A 21 15.87 21.45 4.36
C THR A 21 17.01 20.75 5.08
N SER A 22 16.87 20.48 6.39
CA SER A 22 17.89 19.73 7.14
C SER A 22 18.01 18.32 6.57
N LYS A 23 19.18 17.70 6.75
CA LYS A 23 19.39 16.29 6.38
C LYS A 23 18.47 15.40 7.23
N GLY A 24 17.27 15.13 6.73
CA GLY A 24 16.35 14.17 7.33
C GLY A 24 16.88 12.74 7.21
N THR A 25 16.54 11.89 8.16
CA THR A 25 16.74 10.44 8.04
C THR A 25 15.62 9.87 7.17
N HIS A 26 15.90 9.71 5.88
CA HIS A 26 15.00 8.98 5.00
C HIS A 26 15.11 7.48 5.29
N PHE A 27 14.16 6.95 6.06
CA PHE A 27 14.09 5.52 6.34
C PHE A 27 13.21 4.84 5.28
N GLU A 28 13.85 4.15 4.34
CA GLU A 28 13.13 3.24 3.44
C GLU A 28 13.02 1.85 4.07
N PRO A 29 11.81 1.42 4.47
CA PRO A 29 11.64 0.09 5.03
C PRO A 29 11.90 -0.96 3.94
N LYS A 30 13.02 -1.68 4.07
CA LYS A 30 13.32 -2.86 3.24
C LYS A 30 12.39 -4.01 3.65
N LEU A 31 11.17 -4.01 3.10
CA LEU A 31 10.22 -5.09 3.35
C LEU A 31 10.65 -6.33 2.56
N LYS A 32 10.97 -7.44 3.25
CA LYS A 32 11.07 -8.78 2.65
C LYS A 32 9.67 -9.25 2.20
N LEU A 33 9.16 -8.64 1.13
CA LEU A 33 7.94 -9.07 0.46
C LEU A 33 8.29 -10.26 -0.43
N ALA A 34 7.47 -11.30 -0.40
CA ALA A 34 7.66 -12.41 -1.31
C ALA A 34 7.41 -11.90 -2.75
N PRO A 35 8.25 -12.25 -3.75
CA PRO A 35 8.21 -11.67 -5.11
C PRO A 35 6.86 -11.83 -5.83
N GLN A 36 6.06 -12.80 -5.40
CA GLN A 36 4.71 -13.08 -5.88
C GLN A 36 3.62 -12.10 -5.36
N ILE A 37 3.97 -11.18 -4.46
CA ILE A 37 3.02 -10.20 -3.91
C ILE A 37 3.09 -8.92 -4.75
N ILE A 38 2.05 -8.70 -5.55
CA ILE A 38 1.90 -7.48 -6.33
C ILE A 38 1.27 -6.42 -5.41
N THR A 39 2.11 -5.50 -4.92
CA THR A 39 1.71 -4.34 -4.11
C THR A 39 2.25 -3.05 -4.74
N SER A 40 1.48 -1.97 -4.67
CA SER A 40 1.89 -0.66 -5.20
C SER A 40 1.21 0.49 -4.44
N SER A 41 1.89 1.61 -4.31
CA SER A 41 1.30 2.88 -3.86
C SER A 41 0.42 3.54 -4.92
N ILE A 42 0.50 3.07 -6.16
CA ILE A 42 -0.23 3.59 -7.32
C ILE A 42 -1.32 2.59 -7.71
N PRO A 43 -2.47 3.03 -8.26
CA PRO A 43 -3.53 2.13 -8.71
C PRO A 43 -3.01 1.02 -9.63
N LEU A 44 -3.26 -0.23 -9.24
CA LEU A 44 -2.90 -1.39 -10.05
C LEU A 44 -3.88 -1.57 -11.20
N PRO A 45 -3.43 -2.08 -12.36
CA PRO A 45 -4.29 -2.25 -13.53
C PRO A 45 -5.37 -3.30 -13.27
N HIS A 46 -6.62 -2.83 -13.29
CA HIS A 46 -7.83 -3.63 -13.19
C HIS A 46 -8.77 -3.39 -14.38
N TYR A 47 -9.76 -4.27 -14.53
CA TYR A 47 -10.89 -4.06 -15.42
C TYR A 47 -11.91 -3.12 -14.78
N ASN A 48 -12.42 -2.14 -15.55
CA ASN A 48 -13.47 -1.21 -15.09
C ASN A 48 -14.84 -1.91 -14.99
N ARG A 49 -15.04 -2.99 -15.74
CA ARG A 49 -16.22 -3.86 -15.67
C ARG A 49 -15.74 -5.30 -15.51
N PHE A 50 -16.34 -6.04 -14.58
CA PHE A 50 -16.01 -7.45 -14.39
C PHE A 50 -16.35 -8.25 -15.67
N PRO A 51 -15.40 -9.03 -16.24
CA PRO A 51 -15.63 -9.76 -17.49
C PRO A 51 -16.48 -11.03 -17.33
N GLY A 52 -16.79 -11.46 -16.10
CA GLY A 52 -17.56 -12.69 -15.84
C GLY A 52 -19.01 -12.46 -15.41
N PRO A 53 -19.72 -13.52 -14.99
CA PRO A 53 -21.09 -13.43 -14.50
C PRO A 53 -21.20 -12.53 -13.27
N LYS A 54 -22.19 -11.64 -13.24
CA LYS A 54 -22.39 -10.64 -12.15
C LYS A 54 -22.39 -11.23 -10.74
N ARG A 55 -22.89 -12.46 -10.54
CA ARG A 55 -22.88 -13.17 -9.24
C ARG A 55 -21.48 -13.46 -8.68
N HIS A 56 -20.45 -13.40 -9.52
CA HIS A 56 -19.05 -13.58 -9.13
C HIS A 56 -18.29 -12.26 -9.03
N ASP A 57 -18.95 -11.14 -9.32
CA ASP A 57 -18.37 -9.82 -9.17
C ASP A 57 -18.21 -9.50 -7.68
N LEU A 58 -16.99 -9.20 -7.27
CA LEU A 58 -16.64 -8.81 -5.90
C LEU A 58 -16.35 -7.31 -5.80
N THR A 59 -16.48 -6.56 -6.89
CA THR A 59 -16.24 -5.11 -6.92
C THR A 59 -17.09 -4.38 -5.88
N GLY A 60 -16.48 -3.48 -5.11
CA GLY A 60 -17.12 -2.75 -4.02
C GLY A 60 -17.19 -3.51 -2.69
N LYS A 61 -16.81 -4.79 -2.63
CA LYS A 61 -16.82 -5.55 -1.37
C LYS A 61 -15.73 -5.06 -0.41
N GLY A 62 -16.12 -4.76 0.83
CA GLY A 62 -15.22 -4.40 1.93
C GLY A 62 -14.86 -5.60 2.82
N ILE A 63 -13.59 -5.71 3.22
CA ILE A 63 -13.05 -6.80 4.05
C ILE A 63 -11.94 -6.27 4.95
N GLY A 64 -12.19 -6.22 6.26
CA GLY A 64 -11.27 -5.56 7.17
C GLY A 64 -11.00 -4.13 6.72
N ARG A 65 -9.74 -3.83 6.40
CA ARG A 65 -9.25 -2.51 5.94
C ARG A 65 -9.06 -2.42 4.42
N LEU A 66 -9.71 -3.31 3.68
CA LEU A 66 -9.55 -3.44 2.23
C LEU A 66 -10.89 -3.27 1.53
N THR A 67 -10.89 -2.57 0.41
CA THR A 67 -12.02 -2.45 -0.51
C THR A 67 -11.62 -3.01 -1.87
N VAL A 68 -12.43 -3.92 -2.43
CA VAL A 68 -12.20 -4.45 -3.77
C VAL A 68 -12.52 -3.39 -4.82
N ILE A 69 -11.52 -3.00 -5.62
CA ILE A 69 -11.70 -1.99 -6.67
C ILE A 69 -12.00 -2.59 -8.04
N GLY A 70 -11.58 -3.84 -8.30
CA GLY A 70 -11.90 -4.50 -9.56
C GLY A 70 -11.10 -5.76 -9.81
N TYR A 71 -11.36 -6.41 -10.94
CA TYR A 71 -10.69 -7.65 -11.32
C TYR A 71 -9.30 -7.37 -11.89
N SER A 72 -8.29 -8.15 -11.51
CA SER A 72 -6.88 -7.91 -11.89
C SER A 72 -6.61 -8.24 -13.35
N LYS A 73 -5.84 -7.38 -14.04
CA LYS A 73 -5.31 -7.65 -15.39
C LYS A 73 -3.99 -8.41 -15.40
N LYS A 74 -3.27 -8.45 -14.28
CA LYS A 74 -1.90 -9.01 -14.17
C LYS A 74 -1.84 -10.42 -13.55
N GLY A 75 -2.97 -11.11 -13.43
CA GLY A 75 -3.01 -12.43 -12.79
C GLY A 75 -2.56 -13.55 -13.71
N ASN A 76 -1.50 -14.27 -13.31
CA ASN A 76 -1.15 -15.54 -13.94
C ASN A 76 -2.26 -16.57 -13.72
N SER A 77 -2.82 -17.07 -14.82
CA SER A 77 -3.58 -18.31 -14.99
C SER A 77 -4.79 -18.53 -14.05
N GLY A 78 -5.99 -18.22 -14.55
CA GLY A 78 -7.27 -18.85 -14.15
C GLY A 78 -7.82 -18.61 -12.74
N MET A 79 -7.01 -18.18 -11.77
CA MET A 79 -7.46 -17.98 -10.39
C MET A 79 -7.96 -16.55 -10.22
N GLY A 80 -9.26 -16.39 -9.94
CA GLY A 80 -9.92 -15.10 -9.74
C GLY A 80 -9.17 -14.17 -8.78
N GLN A 81 -8.37 -13.26 -9.34
CA GLN A 81 -7.55 -12.29 -8.64
C GLN A 81 -8.16 -10.91 -8.75
N TRP A 82 -8.14 -10.19 -7.63
CA TRP A 82 -8.82 -8.91 -7.47
C TRP A 82 -7.82 -7.88 -7.00
N VAL A 83 -7.89 -6.70 -7.60
CA VAL A 83 -7.19 -5.54 -7.07
C VAL A 83 -8.02 -4.99 -5.92
N VAL A 84 -7.36 -4.79 -4.80
CA VAL A 84 -7.93 -4.16 -3.61
C VAL A 84 -7.18 -2.88 -3.28
N ARG A 85 -7.87 -1.93 -2.67
CA ARG A 85 -7.31 -0.72 -2.08
C ARG A 85 -7.39 -0.83 -0.56
N CYS A 86 -6.28 -0.60 0.11
CA CYS A 86 -6.23 -0.51 1.57
C CYS A 86 -6.49 0.91 2.05
N ASP A 87 -7.00 1.06 3.27
CA ASP A 87 -7.21 2.38 3.89
C ASP A 87 -5.93 3.22 3.99
N CYS A 88 -4.75 2.57 4.01
CA CYS A 88 -3.46 3.28 3.96
C CYS A 88 -3.11 3.85 2.57
N GLY A 89 -3.94 3.61 1.55
CA GLY A 89 -3.74 4.08 0.18
C GLY A 89 -3.03 3.10 -0.74
N ASN A 90 -2.41 2.03 -0.21
CA ASN A 90 -1.75 1.03 -1.04
C ASN A 90 -2.75 0.08 -1.74
N TYR A 91 -2.35 -0.38 -2.91
CA TYR A 91 -3.06 -1.34 -3.74
C TYR A 91 -2.35 -2.70 -3.71
N GLU A 92 -3.12 -3.78 -3.67
CA GLU A 92 -2.59 -5.14 -3.67
C GLU A 92 -3.46 -6.06 -4.52
N VAL A 93 -2.87 -7.13 -5.07
CA VAL A 93 -3.63 -8.21 -5.72
C VAL A 93 -3.94 -9.33 -4.73
N MET A 94 -5.22 -9.66 -4.57
CA MET A 94 -5.72 -10.67 -3.65
C MET A 94 -6.52 -11.77 -4.35
N LYS A 95 -6.53 -12.96 -3.75
CA LYS A 95 -7.29 -14.11 -4.24
C LYS A 95 -8.76 -14.03 -3.80
N SER A 96 -9.68 -14.44 -4.69
CA SER A 96 -11.12 -14.55 -4.40
C SER A 96 -11.43 -15.28 -3.10
N ARG A 97 -10.70 -16.38 -2.79
CA ARG A 97 -10.92 -17.16 -1.56
C ARG A 97 -10.72 -16.33 -0.28
N THR A 98 -9.72 -15.45 -0.29
CA THR A 98 -9.42 -14.59 0.86
C THR A 98 -10.50 -13.53 1.00
N ILE A 99 -11.04 -13.06 -0.13
CA ILE A 99 -12.10 -12.06 -0.17
C ILE A 99 -13.47 -12.65 0.21
N LYS A 100 -13.71 -13.91 -0.11
CA LYS A 100 -14.99 -14.57 0.20
C LYS A 100 -15.07 -15.09 1.64
N ASN A 101 -13.94 -15.32 2.30
CA ASN A 101 -13.92 -15.85 3.65
C ASN A 101 -14.38 -14.81 4.69
N PRO A 102 -15.53 -15.02 5.38
CA PRO A 102 -16.04 -14.07 6.38
C PRO A 102 -15.17 -13.97 7.64
N LYS A 103 -14.32 -14.97 7.91
CA LYS A 103 -13.42 -14.97 9.08
C LYS A 103 -12.29 -13.95 8.97
N ASN A 104 -12.06 -13.39 7.77
CA ASN A 104 -10.95 -12.50 7.46
C ASN A 104 -11.23 -11.03 7.88
N THR A 105 -11.55 -10.80 9.15
CA THR A 105 -11.98 -9.49 9.69
C THR A 105 -10.85 -8.48 9.86
N ARG A 106 -9.61 -8.93 10.12
CA ARG A 106 -8.44 -8.06 10.33
C ARG A 106 -7.52 -7.96 9.11
N THR A 107 -8.08 -8.18 7.92
CA THR A 107 -7.29 -8.17 6.69
C THR A 107 -6.90 -6.74 6.33
N ALA A 108 -5.63 -6.53 5.97
CA ALA A 108 -5.09 -5.28 5.47
C ALA A 108 -4.02 -5.58 4.40
N CYS A 109 -3.48 -4.55 3.73
CA CYS A 109 -2.37 -4.77 2.81
C CYS A 109 -1.14 -5.33 3.54
N ARG A 110 -0.26 -5.97 2.79
CA ARG A 110 0.94 -6.63 3.32
C ARG A 110 1.84 -5.68 4.13
N ILE A 111 1.89 -4.41 3.74
CA ILE A 111 2.63 -3.36 4.44
C ILE A 111 2.02 -3.12 5.83
N CYS A 112 0.72 -2.80 5.90
CA CYS A 112 0.03 -2.59 7.17
C CYS A 112 0.09 -3.83 8.07
N MET A 113 -0.09 -5.03 7.52
CA MET A 113 0.01 -6.28 8.28
C MET A 113 1.39 -6.44 8.91
N LYS A 114 2.46 -6.12 8.17
CA LYS A 114 3.82 -6.16 8.70
C LYS A 114 4.05 -5.08 9.77
N THR A 115 3.59 -3.86 9.55
CA THR A 115 3.70 -2.79 10.56
C THR A 115 2.99 -3.18 11.86
N MET A 116 1.77 -3.71 11.77
CA MET A 116 1.01 -4.18 12.93
C MET A 116 1.75 -5.29 13.70
N TRP A 117 2.43 -6.20 12.98
CA TRP A 117 3.23 -7.25 13.61
C TRP A 117 4.44 -6.69 14.36
N ILE A 118 5.18 -5.74 13.78
CA ILE A 118 6.33 -5.11 14.43
C ILE A 118 5.89 -4.39 15.71
N ILE A 119 4.82 -3.61 15.64
CA ILE A 119 4.27 -2.88 16.81
C ILE A 119 3.88 -3.86 17.92
N LYS A 120 3.20 -4.97 17.57
CA LYS A 120 2.82 -5.99 18.55
C LYS A 120 4.05 -6.59 19.24
N LYS A 121 5.09 -6.89 18.47
CA LYS A 121 6.35 -7.46 18.98
C LYS A 121 7.12 -6.49 19.87
N GLY A 122 7.10 -5.19 19.57
CA GLY A 122 7.70 -4.18 20.41
C GLY A 122 7.03 -4.08 21.79
N LYS A 123 5.70 -4.12 21.83
CA LYS A 123 4.94 -4.06 23.10
C LYS A 123 5.19 -5.27 24.00
N GLU A 124 5.23 -6.48 23.43
CA GLU A 124 5.56 -7.71 24.17
C GLU A 124 6.93 -7.60 24.86
N GLN A 125 7.90 -6.96 24.22
CA GLN A 125 9.25 -6.81 24.78
C GLN A 125 9.37 -5.74 25.88
N GLU A 126 8.46 -4.75 25.91
CA GLU A 126 8.35 -3.77 27.00
C GLU A 126 7.61 -4.37 28.20
N ASP A 127 6.62 -5.25 27.97
CA ASP A 127 5.87 -5.93 29.05
C ASP A 127 6.71 -7.00 29.78
N ASP A 128 7.74 -7.54 29.12
CA ASP A 128 8.68 -8.53 29.68
C ASP A 128 9.92 -7.91 30.36
N ALA A 129 10.06 -6.57 30.37
CA ALA A 129 11.20 -5.81 30.89
C ALA A 129 10.88 -5.07 32.20
#